data_AF-A0A920AWC9-F1
#
_entry.id   AF-A0A920AWC9-F1
#
_cell.length_a   1.000
_cell.length_b   1.000
_cell.length_c   1.000
_cell.angle_alpha   90.00
_cell.angle_beta   90.00
_cell.angle_gamma   90.00
#
_symmetry.space_group_name_H-M   'P 1'
#
loop_
_entity.id
_entity.type
_entity.pdbx_description
1 polymer ?
#
loop_
_entity_poly.entity_id
_entity_poly.type
_entity_poly.pdbx_seq_one_letter_code
_entity_poly.pdbx_strand_id
1 'polypeptide(L)'
;MKNIFKLLFASLFVVNFSCHDSENVIDGVLDYETGAILRTISVDNNVVNSSDETSAWLATLEVQDGTDDSSLWSSIELHVEMKDFTPDNGDNTTASVLLYTWTPADFEIGPVGLPRADVAANWGDIKAALNFTGGEYSPGDLLTFKAYLHLNDGRVFGPDSAAGIITGGFFASPFQYNALLTCSPAPGTYTVEMYDGYGDGWQSSGIQVCIDGTCEDLTIPQMWPTVTNYGTTTVDVPVGTETLTWTWAGDSWPDEVWFVVYGPSGDLIYVGQGAEEMTLYSNGAFPPEEVQAEGILMGVGLLPIALCAE
;
A
#
# COMPACT_ATOMS: atom_id res chain seq x y z
N MET A 1 94.18 13.21 -39.72
CA MET A 1 93.50 12.17 -38.93
C MET A 1 93.22 12.70 -37.53
N LYS A 2 91.99 13.09 -37.24
CA LYS A 2 91.45 13.35 -35.88
C LYS A 2 89.93 13.37 -36.05
N ASN A 3 89.21 12.67 -35.17
CA ASN A 3 87.73 12.66 -35.03
C ASN A 3 86.99 11.42 -35.57
N ILE A 4 87.44 10.20 -35.24
CA ILE A 4 86.63 8.96 -35.44
C ILE A 4 86.21 8.28 -34.11
N PHE A 5 86.29 9.00 -32.98
CA PHE A 5 85.96 8.50 -31.65
C PHE A 5 84.72 9.19 -31.04
N LYS A 6 83.61 9.27 -31.79
CA LYS A 6 82.39 9.98 -31.35
C LYS A 6 81.10 9.15 -31.39
N LEU A 7 81.14 7.81 -31.38
CA LEU A 7 79.92 7.03 -31.63
C LEU A 7 79.74 5.75 -30.81
N LEU A 8 80.19 5.70 -29.55
CA LEU A 8 79.92 4.51 -28.72
C LEU A 8 79.75 4.73 -27.21
N PHE A 9 79.25 5.89 -26.76
CA PHE A 9 78.97 6.13 -25.33
C PHE A 9 77.64 6.84 -25.05
N ALA A 10 76.69 6.80 -25.99
CA ALA A 10 75.40 7.47 -25.87
C ALA A 10 74.20 6.51 -26.09
N SER A 11 74.28 5.27 -25.58
CA SER A 11 73.12 4.35 -25.58
C SER A 11 72.80 3.72 -24.22
N LEU A 12 73.44 4.19 -23.14
CA LEU A 12 73.14 3.71 -21.79
C LEU A 12 72.65 4.84 -20.89
N PHE A 13 71.52 5.43 -21.26
CA PHE A 13 70.64 6.12 -20.33
C PHE A 13 69.27 5.46 -20.46
N VAL A 14 69.15 4.28 -19.84
CA VAL A 14 67.85 3.70 -19.49
C VAL A 14 67.28 4.60 -18.40
N VAL A 15 66.41 5.53 -18.81
CA VAL A 15 65.61 6.32 -17.87
C VAL A 15 64.60 5.35 -17.27
N ASN A 16 64.90 4.83 -16.09
CA ASN A 16 63.91 4.14 -15.27
C ASN A 16 62.95 5.20 -14.74
N PHE A 17 61.88 5.45 -15.47
CA PHE A 17 60.69 6.05 -14.88
C PHE A 17 60.08 5.00 -13.94
N SER A 18 60.45 5.04 -12.66
CA SER A 18 59.52 4.55 -11.65
C SER A 18 58.40 5.58 -11.60
N CYS A 19 57.23 5.26 -12.16
CA CYS A 19 56.00 5.86 -11.68
C CYS A 19 55.95 5.55 -10.18
N HIS A 20 56.24 6.55 -9.36
CA HIS A 20 55.90 6.48 -7.95
C HIS A 20 54.42 6.80 -7.89
N ASP A 21 53.59 5.85 -7.47
CA ASP A 21 52.21 6.14 -7.09
C ASP A 21 52.26 7.23 -6.03
N SER A 22 51.55 8.34 -6.23
CA SER A 22 51.58 9.41 -5.25
C SER A 22 50.96 8.93 -3.94
N GLU A 23 51.62 9.20 -2.82
CA GLU A 23 51.12 8.94 -1.46
C GLU A 23 50.56 10.27 -0.92
N ASN A 24 49.79 11.01 -1.72
CA ASN A 24 49.25 12.28 -1.26
C ASN A 24 48.04 12.02 -0.35
N VAL A 25 47.82 12.92 0.61
CA VAL A 25 46.61 12.87 1.46
C VAL A 25 45.33 12.90 0.62
N ILE A 26 45.38 13.50 -0.59
CA ILE A 26 44.24 13.50 -1.52
C ILE A 26 43.95 12.12 -2.11
N ASP A 27 44.96 11.25 -2.25
CA ASP A 27 44.78 9.89 -2.77
C ASP A 27 44.00 9.04 -1.75
N GLY A 28 44.25 9.24 -0.45
CA GLY A 28 43.42 8.65 0.62
C GLY A 28 42.04 9.29 0.81
N VAL A 29 41.78 10.46 0.20
CA VAL A 29 40.44 11.08 0.15
C VAL A 29 39.64 10.58 -1.07
N LEU A 30 40.33 10.14 -2.12
CA LEU A 30 39.74 9.53 -3.32
C LEU A 30 39.54 8.01 -3.17
N ASP A 31 40.14 7.40 -2.14
CA ASP A 31 39.88 6.03 -1.71
C ASP A 31 38.59 6.01 -0.86
N TYR A 32 37.46 6.32 -1.52
CA TYR A 32 36.14 6.30 -0.89
C TYR A 32 35.40 5.02 -1.28
N GLU A 33 34.74 4.42 -0.30
CA GLU A 33 33.86 3.28 -0.55
C GLU A 33 32.60 3.77 -1.27
N THR A 34 32.37 3.27 -2.48
CA THR A 34 31.15 3.56 -3.22
C THR A 34 30.01 2.71 -2.66
N GLY A 35 28.93 3.36 -2.24
CA GLY A 35 27.73 2.69 -1.74
C GLY A 35 26.85 2.15 -2.86
N ALA A 36 25.89 1.31 -2.51
CA ALA A 36 24.86 0.83 -3.41
C ALA A 36 23.47 1.32 -2.98
N ILE A 37 22.59 1.57 -3.95
CA ILE A 37 21.22 2.01 -3.73
C ILE A 37 20.26 1.19 -4.61
N LEU A 38 19.03 1.01 -4.12
CA LEU A 38 17.93 0.43 -4.87
C LEU A 38 16.90 1.53 -5.15
N ARG A 39 17.01 2.14 -6.33
CA ARG A 39 16.18 3.29 -6.69
C ARG A 39 14.76 2.81 -6.98
N THR A 40 13.78 3.39 -6.29
CA THR A 40 12.37 3.28 -6.66
C THR A 40 12.09 4.21 -7.84
N ILE A 41 11.78 3.65 -8.99
CA ILE A 41 11.39 4.43 -10.17
C ILE A 41 9.91 4.79 -10.09
N SER A 42 9.06 3.83 -9.71
CA SER A 42 7.65 4.01 -9.44
C SER A 42 7.14 2.95 -8.46
N VAL A 43 6.05 3.28 -7.76
CA VAL A 43 5.19 2.30 -7.10
C VAL A 43 3.87 2.35 -7.87
N ASP A 44 3.62 1.30 -8.64
CA ASP A 44 2.51 1.24 -9.58
C ASP A 44 1.25 0.69 -8.92
N ASN A 45 1.40 -0.11 -7.85
CA ASN A 45 0.30 -0.51 -6.98
C ASN A 45 0.78 -0.69 -5.52
N ASN A 46 0.10 -0.05 -4.57
CA ASN A 46 0.32 -0.18 -3.14
C ASN A 46 -0.95 -0.58 -2.38
N VAL A 47 -1.90 -1.20 -3.08
CA VAL A 47 -3.11 -1.77 -2.50
C VAL A 47 -3.21 -3.23 -2.96
N VAL A 48 -3.20 -4.16 -2.01
CA VAL A 48 -3.25 -5.60 -2.31
C VAL A 48 -4.64 -6.12 -1.93
N ASN A 49 -5.36 -6.65 -2.90
CA ASN A 49 -6.70 -7.20 -2.72
C ASN A 49 -6.60 -8.66 -2.30
N SER A 50 -6.98 -8.94 -1.06
CA SER A 50 -6.88 -10.27 -0.46
C SER A 50 -7.85 -11.31 -1.02
N SER A 51 -8.87 -10.87 -1.78
CA SER A 51 -9.82 -11.75 -2.49
C SER A 51 -9.30 -12.21 -3.85
N ASP A 52 -8.18 -11.67 -4.34
CA ASP A 52 -7.57 -12.06 -5.61
C ASP A 52 -6.11 -12.48 -5.39
N GLU A 53 -5.82 -13.77 -5.57
CA GLU A 53 -4.47 -14.34 -5.44
C GLU A 53 -3.43 -13.66 -6.33
N THR A 54 -3.87 -13.07 -7.44
CA THR A 54 -3.03 -12.39 -8.42
C THR A 54 -2.89 -10.89 -8.16
N SER A 55 -3.65 -10.33 -7.20
CA SER A 55 -3.45 -8.96 -6.77
C SER A 55 -2.06 -8.82 -6.16
N ALA A 56 -1.35 -7.76 -6.52
CA ALA A 56 0.06 -7.64 -6.18
C ALA A 56 0.44 -6.22 -5.81
N TRP A 57 1.39 -6.10 -4.89
CA TRP A 57 2.18 -4.88 -4.80
C TRP A 57 3.09 -4.81 -6.03
N LEU A 58 3.08 -3.66 -6.73
CA LEU A 58 3.81 -3.46 -7.98
C LEU A 58 4.73 -2.25 -7.87
N ALA A 59 5.97 -2.41 -8.32
CA ALA A 59 6.93 -1.32 -8.39
C ALA A 59 7.94 -1.52 -9.51
N THR A 60 8.52 -0.43 -9.98
CA THR A 60 9.68 -0.46 -10.85
C THR A 60 10.92 -0.13 -10.02
N LEU A 61 11.89 -1.05 -9.98
CA LEU A 61 13.13 -0.92 -9.21
C LEU A 61 14.35 -0.85 -10.13
N GLU A 62 15.33 -0.03 -9.78
CA GLU A 62 16.59 0.12 -10.51
C GLU A 62 17.79 0.05 -9.56
N VAL A 63 18.75 -0.81 -9.88
CA VAL A 63 19.96 -1.04 -9.08
C VAL A 63 21.06 -0.08 -9.50
N GLN A 64 21.73 0.51 -8.52
CA GLN A 64 22.99 1.21 -8.72
C GLN A 64 23.97 0.75 -7.64
N ASP A 65 24.99 0.00 -8.03
CA ASP A 65 25.88 -0.70 -7.10
C ASP A 65 27.22 0.02 -6.84
N GLY A 66 27.36 1.24 -7.36
CA GLY A 66 28.57 2.06 -7.25
C GLY A 66 29.60 1.79 -8.35
N THR A 67 29.35 0.84 -9.26
CA THR A 67 30.19 0.59 -10.44
C THR A 67 29.54 1.13 -11.72
N ASP A 68 30.35 1.43 -12.72
CA ASP A 68 29.86 1.89 -14.04
C ASP A 68 29.21 0.76 -14.86
N ASP A 69 29.50 -0.50 -14.54
CA ASP A 69 29.06 -1.68 -15.30
C ASP A 69 28.04 -2.55 -14.57
N SER A 70 27.62 -2.15 -13.36
CA SER A 70 26.67 -2.87 -12.51
C SER A 70 27.08 -4.33 -12.24
N SER A 71 28.39 -4.57 -12.11
CA SER A 71 28.97 -5.91 -11.93
C SER A 71 29.04 -6.36 -10.47
N LEU A 72 28.77 -5.47 -9.52
CA LEU A 72 29.03 -5.69 -8.11
C LEU A 72 27.81 -6.22 -7.35
N TRP A 73 26.59 -5.90 -7.77
CA TRP A 73 25.39 -6.46 -7.12
C TRP A 73 25.20 -7.95 -7.42
N SER A 74 24.66 -8.68 -6.45
CA SER A 74 24.51 -10.14 -6.51
C SER A 74 23.04 -10.57 -6.47
N SER A 75 22.25 -9.99 -5.58
CA SER A 75 20.83 -10.30 -5.46
C SER A 75 20.08 -9.21 -4.70
N ILE A 76 18.76 -9.21 -4.85
CA ILE A 76 17.83 -8.50 -3.99
C ILE A 76 16.95 -9.53 -3.30
N GLU A 77 16.94 -9.52 -1.97
CA GLU A 77 15.95 -10.25 -1.20
C GLU A 77 14.79 -9.32 -0.85
N LEU A 78 13.56 -9.69 -1.25
CA LEU A 78 12.36 -9.03 -0.79
C LEU A 78 11.77 -9.84 0.36
N HIS A 79 11.64 -9.22 1.52
CA HIS A 79 10.97 -9.76 2.69
C HIS A 79 9.62 -9.09 2.87
N VAL A 80 8.66 -9.77 3.49
CA VAL A 80 7.33 -9.25 3.80
C VAL A 80 6.99 -9.50 5.27
N GLU A 81 6.30 -8.56 5.88
CA GLU A 81 5.60 -8.72 7.15
C GLU A 81 4.22 -8.06 7.07
N MET A 82 3.29 -8.50 7.92
CA MET A 82 2.01 -7.84 8.11
C MET A 82 1.96 -7.23 9.50
N LYS A 83 1.47 -6.00 9.58
CA LYS A 83 1.05 -5.36 10.82
C LYS A 83 -0.46 -5.37 10.91
N ASP A 84 -0.96 -5.97 11.98
CA ASP A 84 -2.38 -6.04 12.28
C ASP A 84 -2.85 -4.71 12.87
N PHE A 85 -3.89 -4.14 12.26
CA PHE A 85 -4.56 -2.94 12.73
C PHE A 85 -6.02 -3.19 13.07
N THR A 86 -6.44 -4.45 13.11
CA THR A 86 -7.81 -4.89 13.31
C THR A 86 -7.98 -5.48 14.71
N PRO A 87 -8.43 -4.70 15.73
CA PRO A 87 -8.40 -5.18 17.11
C PRO A 87 -9.31 -6.39 17.38
N ASP A 88 -10.32 -6.59 16.54
CA ASP A 88 -11.38 -7.60 16.74
C ASP A 88 -10.93 -9.03 16.44
N ASN A 89 -9.84 -9.23 15.68
CA ASN A 89 -9.28 -10.55 15.36
C ASN A 89 -8.04 -10.91 16.24
N GLY A 90 -7.68 -10.06 17.20
CA GLY A 90 -6.50 -10.22 18.05
C GLY A 90 -5.32 -9.34 17.62
N ASP A 91 -4.10 -9.80 17.85
CA ASP A 91 -2.88 -9.20 17.27
C ASP A 91 -2.17 -10.30 16.50
N ASN A 92 -2.36 -10.29 15.18
CA ASN A 92 -1.80 -11.22 14.22
C ASN A 92 -0.59 -10.62 13.47
N THR A 93 0.04 -9.59 14.03
CA THR A 93 1.26 -8.99 13.46
C THR A 93 2.34 -10.07 13.29
N THR A 94 2.89 -10.18 12.08
CA THR A 94 3.85 -11.22 11.72
C THR A 94 5.28 -10.75 11.87
N ALA A 95 6.21 -11.70 11.98
CA ALA A 95 7.62 -11.42 11.73
C ALA A 95 7.87 -11.21 10.23
N SER A 96 9.00 -10.55 9.90
CA SER A 96 9.49 -10.45 8.53
C SER A 96 10.01 -11.80 8.03
N VAL A 97 9.55 -12.21 6.85
CA VAL A 97 9.95 -13.46 6.18
C VAL A 97 10.37 -13.18 4.75
N LEU A 98 11.28 -14.00 4.22
CA LEU A 98 11.71 -13.93 2.82
C LEU A 98 10.53 -14.29 1.89
N LEU A 99 10.24 -13.43 0.92
CA LEU A 99 9.22 -13.63 -0.10
C LEU A 99 9.86 -13.99 -1.45
N TYR A 100 10.79 -13.17 -1.92
CA TYR A 100 11.51 -13.40 -3.19
C TYR A 100 13.00 -13.17 -3.07
N THR A 101 13.74 -13.81 -3.96
CA THR A 101 15.11 -13.47 -4.29
C THR A 101 15.20 -13.18 -5.78
N TRP A 102 15.53 -11.96 -6.14
CA TRP A 102 15.84 -11.59 -7.52
C TRP A 102 17.34 -11.49 -7.72
N THR A 103 17.77 -11.84 -8.93
CA THR A 103 19.16 -11.92 -9.37
C THR A 103 19.36 -11.06 -10.61
N PRO A 104 20.60 -10.86 -11.08
CA PRO A 104 20.86 -10.17 -12.34
C PRO A 104 20.13 -10.73 -13.56
N ALA A 105 19.71 -12.01 -13.53
CA ALA A 105 18.94 -12.60 -14.62
C ALA A 105 17.48 -12.10 -14.68
N ASP A 106 16.96 -11.53 -13.59
CA ASP A 106 15.59 -11.04 -13.47
C ASP A 106 15.46 -9.56 -13.87
N PHE A 107 16.59 -8.91 -14.21
CA PHE A 107 16.66 -7.48 -14.54
C PHE A 107 17.16 -7.26 -15.96
N GLU A 108 16.64 -6.22 -16.61
CA GLU A 108 17.13 -5.76 -17.91
C GLU A 108 17.89 -4.43 -17.76
N ILE A 109 18.65 -4.03 -18.78
CA ILE A 109 19.30 -2.73 -18.77
C ILE A 109 18.28 -1.64 -19.09
N GLY A 110 18.02 -0.78 -18.11
CA GLY A 110 17.08 0.32 -18.20
C GLY A 110 17.60 1.52 -19.03
N PRO A 111 16.79 2.57 -19.19
CA PRO A 111 17.06 3.71 -20.08
C PRO A 111 18.33 4.51 -19.78
N VAL A 112 18.84 4.41 -18.55
CA VAL A 112 20.06 5.11 -18.09
C VAL A 112 21.28 4.19 -17.99
N GLY A 113 21.19 2.96 -18.52
CA GLY A 113 22.29 2.00 -18.50
C GLY A 113 22.43 1.21 -17.20
N LEU A 114 21.42 1.24 -16.32
CA LEU A 114 21.41 0.54 -15.03
C LEU A 114 20.40 -0.62 -15.04
N PRO A 115 20.63 -1.73 -14.30
CA PRO A 115 19.68 -2.82 -14.17
C PRO A 115 18.35 -2.34 -13.60
N ARG A 116 17.25 -2.63 -14.30
CA ARG A 116 15.89 -2.26 -13.93
C ARG A 116 14.93 -3.42 -14.16
N ALA A 117 13.95 -3.56 -13.28
CA ALA A 117 12.88 -4.53 -13.42
C ALA A 117 11.55 -3.96 -12.88
N ASP A 118 10.46 -4.39 -13.51
CA ASP A 118 9.12 -4.28 -12.95
C ASP A 118 8.92 -5.52 -12.06
N VAL A 119 8.70 -5.30 -10.77
CA VAL A 119 8.56 -6.38 -9.78
C VAL A 119 7.14 -6.45 -9.26
N ALA A 120 6.70 -7.67 -8.95
CA ALA A 120 5.38 -7.95 -8.42
C ALA A 120 5.49 -8.84 -7.18
N ALA A 121 4.77 -8.47 -6.13
CA ALA A 121 4.54 -9.31 -4.96
C ALA A 121 3.07 -9.67 -4.84
N ASN A 122 2.72 -10.83 -5.42
CA ASN A 122 1.36 -11.35 -5.46
C ASN A 122 0.88 -11.78 -4.08
N TRP A 123 -0.41 -11.60 -3.84
CA TRP A 123 -1.07 -11.98 -2.61
C TRP A 123 -0.96 -13.47 -2.31
N GLY A 124 -1.09 -14.33 -3.33
CA GLY A 124 -0.96 -15.78 -3.13
C GLY A 124 0.41 -16.20 -2.58
N ASP A 125 1.48 -15.57 -3.08
CA ASP A 125 2.83 -15.82 -2.60
C ASP A 125 3.05 -15.25 -1.19
N ILE A 126 2.48 -14.07 -0.91
CA ILE A 126 2.52 -13.44 0.43
C ILE A 126 1.82 -14.32 1.45
N LYS A 127 0.60 -14.80 1.15
CA LYS A 127 -0.15 -15.72 2.02
C LYS A 127 0.62 -16.99 2.31
N ALA A 128 1.22 -17.58 1.27
CA ALA A 128 2.04 -18.78 1.42
C ALA A 128 3.26 -18.53 2.31
N ALA A 129 3.97 -17.40 2.12
CA ALA A 129 5.16 -17.05 2.88
C ALA A 129 4.85 -16.76 4.36
N LEU A 130 3.74 -16.06 4.64
CA LEU A 130 3.28 -15.74 5.99
C LEU A 130 2.50 -16.86 6.67
N ASN A 131 2.22 -17.95 5.94
CA ASN A 131 1.45 -19.10 6.40
C ASN A 131 0.03 -18.71 6.89
N PHE A 132 -0.62 -17.82 6.15
CA PHE A 132 -2.02 -17.45 6.40
C PHE A 132 -2.97 -18.55 5.92
N THR A 133 -3.94 -18.91 6.76
CA THR A 133 -4.91 -19.98 6.49
C THR A 133 -6.36 -19.52 6.51
N GLY A 134 -6.61 -18.28 6.94
CA GLY A 134 -7.91 -17.61 7.00
C GLY A 134 -8.12 -16.97 8.37
N GLY A 135 -8.59 -15.71 8.37
CA GLY A 135 -8.94 -14.97 9.58
C GLY A 135 -7.76 -14.31 10.33
N GLU A 136 -6.50 -14.58 9.94
CA GLU A 136 -5.33 -13.92 10.51
C GLU A 136 -5.08 -12.52 9.93
N TYR A 137 -5.80 -12.15 8.87
CA TYR A 137 -5.69 -10.87 8.17
C TYR A 137 -7.08 -10.30 7.89
N SER A 138 -7.15 -8.98 7.83
CA SER A 138 -8.36 -8.23 7.58
C SER A 138 -8.08 -7.05 6.64
N PRO A 139 -9.04 -6.61 5.83
CA PRO A 139 -8.93 -5.33 5.13
C PRO A 139 -8.65 -4.21 6.11
N GLY A 140 -7.68 -3.34 5.80
CA GLY A 140 -7.18 -2.32 6.71
C GLY A 140 -5.83 -2.66 7.35
N ASP A 141 -5.44 -3.94 7.37
CA ASP A 141 -4.11 -4.35 7.80
C ASP A 141 -3.03 -3.90 6.82
N LEU A 142 -1.79 -3.81 7.29
CA LEU A 142 -0.70 -3.23 6.53
C LEU A 142 0.39 -4.27 6.21
N LEU A 143 0.60 -4.51 4.93
CA LEU A 143 1.77 -5.23 4.44
C LEU A 143 2.97 -4.29 4.37
N THR A 144 4.12 -4.73 4.88
CA THR A 144 5.39 -4.03 4.79
C THR A 144 6.40 -4.91 4.07
N PHE A 145 6.84 -4.45 2.90
CA PHE A 145 7.89 -5.10 2.12
C PHE A 145 9.23 -4.45 2.44
N LYS A 146 10.28 -5.26 2.68
CA LYS A 146 11.64 -4.82 2.97
C LYS A 146 12.59 -5.44 1.96
N ALA A 147 13.30 -4.61 1.21
CA ALA A 147 14.28 -5.03 0.22
C ALA A 147 15.70 -4.97 0.80
N TYR A 148 16.47 -6.02 0.58
CA TYR A 148 17.89 -6.10 0.94
C TYR A 148 18.70 -6.34 -0.33
N LEU A 149 19.52 -5.37 -0.71
CA LEU A 149 20.44 -5.44 -1.85
C LEU A 149 21.77 -6.02 -1.38
N HIS A 150 22.11 -7.20 -1.89
CA HIS A 150 23.37 -7.89 -1.63
C HIS A 150 24.37 -7.58 -2.74
N LEU A 151 25.63 -7.41 -2.35
CA LEU A 151 26.76 -7.27 -3.25
C LEU A 151 27.65 -8.51 -3.22
N ASN A 152 28.39 -8.75 -4.30
CA ASN A 152 29.34 -9.86 -4.44
C ASN A 152 30.52 -9.77 -3.44
N ASP A 153 30.77 -8.58 -2.89
CA ASP A 153 31.79 -8.35 -1.86
C ASP A 153 31.31 -8.61 -0.41
N GLY A 154 30.03 -9.02 -0.24
CA GLY A 154 29.43 -9.38 1.03
C GLY A 154 28.71 -8.24 1.76
N ARG A 155 28.73 -7.02 1.22
CA ARG A 155 27.93 -5.91 1.77
C ARG A 155 26.45 -6.11 1.48
N VAL A 156 25.61 -5.61 2.40
CA VAL A 156 24.15 -5.65 2.29
C VAL A 156 23.58 -4.29 2.62
N PHE A 157 22.71 -3.78 1.75
CA PHE A 157 22.02 -2.49 1.91
C PHE A 157 20.52 -2.75 2.04
N GLY A 158 19.89 -2.19 3.06
CA GLY A 158 18.45 -2.41 3.33
C GLY A 158 17.80 -1.20 4.01
N PRO A 159 16.65 -1.39 4.69
CA PRO A 159 15.91 -0.29 5.35
C PRO A 159 16.78 0.56 6.29
N ASP A 160 17.68 -0.07 7.04
CA ASP A 160 18.59 0.62 7.97
C ASP A 160 19.69 1.43 7.27
N SER A 161 19.97 1.12 5.99
CA SER A 161 20.96 1.83 5.17
C SER A 161 20.42 3.13 4.57
N ALA A 162 19.09 3.33 4.56
CA ALA A 162 18.43 4.50 3.97
C ALA A 162 18.70 5.82 4.74
N ALA A 163 19.17 5.75 6.00
CA ALA A 163 19.34 6.92 6.86
C ALA A 163 20.74 7.56 6.85
N GLY A 164 21.69 7.07 6.02
CA GLY A 164 23.12 7.35 6.25
C GLY A 164 23.95 8.00 5.14
N ILE A 165 23.42 8.25 3.93
CA ILE A 165 24.28 8.49 2.76
C ILE A 165 24.28 9.97 2.32
N ILE A 166 25.05 10.78 3.06
CA ILE A 166 25.91 11.89 2.60
C ILE A 166 25.38 12.83 1.48
N THR A 167 25.04 14.07 1.88
CA THR A 167 25.02 15.32 1.08
C THR A 167 24.64 15.23 -0.41
N GLY A 168 23.35 15.08 -0.67
CA GLY A 168 22.79 15.22 -2.02
C GLY A 168 21.43 14.54 -2.06
N GLY A 169 20.40 15.19 -1.49
CA GLY A 169 19.05 14.67 -1.34
C GLY A 169 18.32 14.44 -2.68
N PHE A 170 18.77 13.44 -3.44
CA PHE A 170 18.20 13.09 -4.74
C PHE A 170 17.72 11.63 -4.82
N PHE A 171 18.12 10.75 -3.88
CA PHE A 171 17.76 9.33 -3.92
C PHE A 171 17.11 8.89 -2.61
N ALA A 172 15.79 9.02 -2.53
CA ALA A 172 15.01 8.26 -1.57
C ALA A 172 14.97 6.81 -2.06
N SER A 173 15.90 5.98 -1.61
CA SER A 173 15.83 4.53 -1.72
C SER A 173 15.30 4.02 -0.39
N PRO A 174 13.98 3.96 -0.17
CA PRO A 174 13.44 3.64 1.15
C PRO A 174 13.77 2.21 1.58
N PHE A 175 14.14 1.32 0.64
CA PHE A 175 14.30 -0.12 0.84
C PHE A 175 13.09 -0.78 1.55
N GLN A 176 12.00 -0.04 1.72
CA GLN A 176 10.83 -0.45 2.46
C GLN A 176 9.60 0.19 1.81
N TYR A 177 8.56 -0.60 1.64
CA TYR A 177 7.32 -0.20 1.00
C TYR A 177 6.15 -0.71 1.79
N ASN A 178 5.12 0.12 1.94
CA ASN A 178 3.89 -0.27 2.59
C ASN A 178 2.82 -0.50 1.53
N ALA A 179 2.01 -1.55 1.70
CA ALA A 179 0.79 -1.75 0.94
C ALA A 179 -0.39 -1.98 1.89
N LEU A 180 -1.52 -1.37 1.57
CA LEU A 180 -2.75 -1.57 2.32
C LEU A 180 -3.41 -2.88 1.85
N LEU A 181 -3.82 -3.72 2.79
CA LEU A 181 -4.62 -4.89 2.48
C LEU A 181 -6.10 -4.48 2.33
N THR A 182 -6.71 -4.89 1.23
CA THR A 182 -8.14 -4.69 0.94
C THR A 182 -8.78 -6.02 0.58
N CYS A 183 -10.07 -6.02 0.25
CA CYS A 183 -10.76 -7.17 -0.32
C CYS A 183 -11.75 -6.72 -1.39
N SER A 184 -12.17 -7.64 -2.25
CA SER A 184 -13.29 -7.39 -3.16
C SER A 184 -14.58 -7.39 -2.35
N PRO A 185 -15.51 -6.46 -2.60
CA PRO A 185 -16.83 -6.48 -1.99
C PRO A 185 -17.56 -7.81 -2.24
N ALA A 186 -18.21 -8.35 -1.20
CA ALA A 186 -19.03 -9.54 -1.33
C ALA A 186 -20.20 -9.27 -2.28
N PRO A 187 -20.38 -10.09 -3.34
CA PRO A 187 -21.49 -9.92 -4.26
C PRO A 187 -22.81 -10.38 -3.63
N GLY A 188 -23.91 -9.82 -4.11
CA GLY A 188 -25.26 -10.18 -3.72
C GLY A 188 -26.11 -8.97 -3.35
N THR A 189 -27.29 -9.25 -2.81
CA THR A 189 -28.30 -8.23 -2.51
C THR A 189 -28.16 -7.79 -1.06
N TYR A 190 -27.66 -6.58 -0.85
CA TYR A 190 -27.62 -5.93 0.46
C TYR A 190 -28.99 -5.33 0.75
N THR A 191 -29.49 -5.52 1.97
CA THR A 191 -30.73 -4.87 2.42
C THR A 191 -30.37 -3.65 3.24
N VAL A 192 -30.98 -2.53 2.89
CA VAL A 192 -30.79 -1.25 3.56
C VAL A 192 -32.09 -0.86 4.23
N GLU A 193 -32.01 -0.51 5.51
CA GLU A 193 -33.09 0.11 6.25
C GLU A 193 -32.69 1.52 6.68
N MET A 194 -33.62 2.44 6.50
CA MET A 194 -33.46 3.85 6.86
C MET A 194 -34.59 4.18 7.82
N TYR A 195 -34.26 4.81 8.95
CA TYR A 195 -35.25 5.30 9.89
C TYR A 195 -35.08 6.80 10.11
N ASP A 196 -36.22 7.45 10.33
CA ASP A 196 -36.31 8.86 10.65
C ASP A 196 -37.08 9.05 11.97
N GLY A 197 -36.38 9.62 12.95
CA GLY A 197 -36.81 9.83 14.32
C GLY A 197 -37.90 10.87 14.48
N TYR A 198 -38.08 11.79 13.54
CA TYR A 198 -39.17 12.77 13.56
C TYR A 198 -40.43 12.27 12.85
N GLY A 199 -40.22 11.71 11.67
CA GLY A 199 -41.20 11.06 10.83
C GLY A 199 -41.64 11.85 9.61
N ASP A 200 -40.83 12.80 9.15
CA ASP A 200 -41.08 13.61 7.94
C ASP A 200 -40.03 13.42 6.85
N GLY A 201 -39.10 12.48 7.03
CA GLY A 201 -38.07 12.11 6.07
C GLY A 201 -36.76 12.83 6.35
N TRP A 202 -35.73 12.59 5.52
CA TRP A 202 -34.41 13.16 5.74
C TRP A 202 -34.24 14.49 4.98
N GLN A 203 -33.49 15.43 5.58
CA GLN A 203 -33.22 16.77 5.05
C GLN A 203 -31.86 16.81 4.31
N SER A 204 -31.58 15.76 3.54
CA SER A 204 -30.35 15.59 2.77
C SER A 204 -30.55 14.68 1.54
N SER A 205 -29.51 14.54 0.74
CA SER A 205 -29.44 13.48 -0.28
C SER A 205 -29.33 12.08 0.33
N GLY A 206 -29.11 11.96 1.65
CA GLY A 206 -28.96 10.69 2.35
C GLY A 206 -27.59 10.05 2.13
N ILE A 207 -27.58 8.75 1.85
CA ILE A 207 -26.40 7.91 1.70
C ILE A 207 -26.15 7.64 0.22
N GLN A 208 -25.00 8.07 -0.28
CA GLN A 208 -24.57 7.72 -1.62
C GLN A 208 -23.86 6.37 -1.60
N VAL A 209 -24.37 5.40 -2.35
CA VAL A 209 -23.71 4.13 -2.61
C VAL A 209 -23.13 4.14 -4.02
N CYS A 210 -21.85 3.78 -4.17
CA CYS A 210 -21.19 3.69 -5.47
C CYS A 210 -20.63 2.28 -5.68
N ILE A 211 -20.95 1.69 -6.83
CA ILE A 211 -20.41 0.41 -7.32
C ILE A 211 -19.58 0.72 -8.56
N ASP A 212 -18.27 0.49 -8.49
CA ASP A 212 -17.33 0.71 -9.60
C ASP A 212 -17.49 2.11 -10.23
N GLY A 213 -17.67 3.11 -9.37
CA GLY A 213 -17.85 4.52 -9.74
C GLY A 213 -19.25 4.91 -10.24
N THR A 214 -20.19 3.96 -10.36
CA THR A 214 -21.60 4.26 -10.64
C THR A 214 -22.36 4.43 -9.33
N CYS A 215 -22.96 5.60 -9.12
CA CYS A 215 -23.52 5.97 -7.82
C CYS A 215 -25.04 6.18 -7.86
N GLU A 216 -25.69 5.88 -6.74
CA GLU A 216 -27.07 6.26 -6.44
C GLU A 216 -27.20 6.75 -4.99
N ASP A 217 -28.18 7.60 -4.73
CA ASP A 217 -28.45 8.17 -3.41
C ASP A 217 -29.66 7.47 -2.77
N LEU A 218 -29.48 7.00 -1.54
CA LEU A 218 -30.49 6.34 -0.72
C LEU A 218 -30.96 7.30 0.36
N THR A 219 -32.25 7.62 0.37
CA THR A 219 -32.83 8.55 1.33
C THR A 219 -34.31 8.24 1.59
N ILE A 220 -34.83 8.75 2.71
CA ILE A 220 -36.27 8.80 2.96
C ILE A 220 -36.77 10.16 2.46
N PRO A 221 -37.66 10.22 1.46
CA PRO A 221 -38.13 11.49 0.90
C PRO A 221 -38.76 12.38 1.96
N GLN A 222 -38.37 13.65 1.98
CA GLN A 222 -38.98 14.65 2.87
C GLN A 222 -40.42 14.95 2.44
N MET A 223 -41.42 14.57 3.24
CA MET A 223 -42.82 14.64 2.84
C MET A 223 -43.79 15.13 3.94
N TRP A 224 -43.55 16.27 4.57
CA TRP A 224 -44.52 16.82 5.52
C TRP A 224 -45.85 17.25 4.85
N PRO A 225 -47.05 16.90 5.39
CA PRO A 225 -47.33 16.24 6.67
C PRO A 225 -47.58 14.72 6.57
N THR A 226 -47.18 14.08 5.48
CA THR A 226 -47.22 12.62 5.35
C THR A 226 -46.13 12.03 6.22
N VAL A 227 -46.45 10.99 6.99
CA VAL A 227 -45.44 10.31 7.80
C VAL A 227 -44.53 9.50 6.88
N THR A 228 -43.24 9.82 6.90
CA THR A 228 -42.16 9.15 6.17
C THR A 228 -41.02 8.89 7.15
N ASN A 229 -41.26 7.94 8.06
CA ASN A 229 -40.35 7.64 9.18
C ASN A 229 -39.49 6.39 8.96
N TYR A 230 -39.72 5.65 7.88
CA TYR A 230 -39.03 4.41 7.55
C TYR A 230 -38.98 4.21 6.04
N GLY A 231 -37.84 3.73 5.55
CA GLY A 231 -37.65 3.28 4.19
C GLY A 231 -36.80 2.01 4.15
N THR A 232 -37.07 1.14 3.20
CA THR A 232 -36.23 -0.03 2.92
C THR A 232 -35.98 -0.13 1.43
N THR A 233 -34.76 -0.51 1.07
CA THR A 233 -34.34 -0.73 -0.31
C THR A 233 -33.25 -1.81 -0.35
N THR A 234 -32.90 -2.23 -1.56
CA THR A 234 -31.83 -3.19 -1.79
C THR A 234 -30.77 -2.61 -2.71
N VAL A 235 -29.52 -2.98 -2.48
CA VAL A 235 -28.39 -2.68 -3.36
C VAL A 235 -27.84 -4.00 -3.88
N ASP A 236 -27.95 -4.23 -5.18
CA ASP A 236 -27.45 -5.43 -5.84
C ASP A 236 -25.99 -5.23 -6.26
N VAL A 237 -25.06 -5.90 -5.57
CA VAL A 237 -23.62 -5.87 -5.85
C VAL A 237 -23.25 -7.02 -6.80
N PRO A 238 -22.82 -6.73 -8.04
CA PRO A 238 -22.41 -7.78 -8.99
C PRO A 238 -21.18 -8.57 -8.54
N VAL A 239 -21.07 -9.82 -9.02
CA VAL A 239 -19.83 -10.58 -8.93
C VAL A 239 -18.71 -9.85 -9.69
N GLY A 240 -17.56 -9.69 -9.03
CA GLY A 240 -16.39 -9.02 -9.62
C GLY A 240 -16.38 -7.51 -9.46
N THR A 241 -17.27 -6.93 -8.62
CA THR A 241 -17.14 -5.53 -8.20
C THR A 241 -15.76 -5.30 -7.57
N GLU A 242 -15.09 -4.24 -7.99
CA GLU A 242 -13.76 -3.85 -7.49
C GLU A 242 -13.89 -2.85 -6.33
N THR A 243 -14.88 -1.96 -6.40
CA THR A 243 -15.11 -0.92 -5.41
C THR A 243 -16.58 -0.80 -5.04
N LEU A 244 -16.85 -0.82 -3.73
CA LEU A 244 -18.15 -0.52 -3.14
C LEU A 244 -17.93 0.52 -2.05
N THR A 245 -18.50 1.71 -2.20
CA THR A 245 -18.38 2.77 -1.20
C THR A 245 -19.74 3.28 -0.77
N TRP A 246 -19.83 3.66 0.50
CA TRP A 246 -21.03 4.24 1.11
C TRP A 246 -20.61 5.57 1.72
N THR A 247 -21.25 6.67 1.31
CA THR A 247 -20.87 8.02 1.72
C THR A 247 -22.07 8.75 2.28
N TRP A 248 -21.97 9.27 3.50
CA TRP A 248 -23.00 10.11 4.08
C TRP A 248 -22.68 11.59 3.87
N ALA A 249 -23.61 12.34 3.30
CA ALA A 249 -23.46 13.79 3.11
C ALA A 249 -23.67 14.59 4.41
N GLY A 250 -24.15 13.94 5.48
CA GLY A 250 -24.71 14.62 6.64
C GLY A 250 -26.19 14.97 6.43
N ASP A 251 -26.86 15.32 7.52
CA ASP A 251 -28.24 15.81 7.50
C ASP A 251 -28.37 17.15 8.24
N SER A 252 -29.42 17.92 7.92
CA SER A 252 -29.76 19.14 8.66
C SER A 252 -30.25 18.84 10.07
N TRP A 253 -30.83 17.65 10.26
CA TRP A 253 -31.29 17.10 11.53
C TRP A 253 -30.69 15.69 11.66
N PRO A 254 -29.42 15.58 12.06
CA PRO A 254 -28.75 14.29 12.12
C PRO A 254 -29.23 13.43 13.29
N ASP A 255 -29.83 14.02 14.33
CA ASP A 255 -30.31 13.32 15.53
C ASP A 255 -31.59 12.48 15.30
N GLU A 256 -32.15 12.51 14.10
CA GLU A 256 -33.27 11.67 13.67
C GLU A 256 -32.86 10.58 12.67
N VAL A 257 -31.61 10.55 12.20
CA VAL A 257 -31.16 9.66 11.12
C VAL A 257 -30.57 8.35 11.64
N TRP A 258 -31.17 7.21 11.28
CA TRP A 258 -30.56 5.88 11.41
C TRP A 258 -30.41 5.19 10.05
N PHE A 259 -29.24 4.60 9.81
CA PHE A 259 -28.94 3.85 8.60
C PHE A 259 -28.42 2.46 8.95
N VAL A 260 -29.10 1.42 8.46
CA VAL A 260 -28.80 0.02 8.78
C VAL A 260 -28.55 -0.75 7.49
N VAL A 261 -27.45 -1.51 7.44
CA VAL A 261 -27.11 -2.35 6.29
C VAL A 261 -26.96 -3.80 6.73
N TYR A 262 -27.66 -4.67 6.01
CA TYR A 262 -27.53 -6.12 6.11
C TYR A 262 -26.87 -6.67 4.84
N GLY A 263 -25.96 -7.61 5.01
CA GLY A 263 -25.24 -8.27 3.94
C GLY A 263 -26.13 -9.27 3.18
N PRO A 264 -25.63 -9.84 2.07
CA PRO A 264 -26.38 -10.80 1.25
C PRO A 264 -26.87 -12.05 1.99
N SER A 265 -26.20 -12.45 3.07
CA SER A 265 -26.56 -13.58 3.93
C SER A 265 -27.59 -13.22 5.02
N GLY A 266 -27.96 -11.94 5.15
CA GLY A 266 -28.83 -11.42 6.21
C GLY A 266 -28.10 -10.98 7.48
N ASP A 267 -26.77 -11.06 7.51
CA ASP A 267 -25.97 -10.60 8.65
C ASP A 267 -25.99 -9.08 8.75
N LEU A 268 -26.03 -8.56 9.99
CA LEU A 268 -25.95 -7.12 10.25
C LEU A 268 -24.52 -6.64 10.01
N ILE A 269 -24.31 -5.74 9.04
CA ILE A 269 -22.98 -5.27 8.63
C ILE A 269 -22.68 -3.89 9.21
N TYR A 270 -23.69 -3.03 9.31
CA TYR A 270 -23.49 -1.67 9.75
C TYR A 270 -24.75 -1.08 10.39
N VAL A 271 -24.55 -0.33 11.48
CA VAL A 271 -25.58 0.51 12.10
C VAL A 271 -25.00 1.90 12.32
N GLY A 272 -25.47 2.87 11.55
CA GLY A 272 -25.09 4.27 11.66
C GLY A 272 -26.17 5.11 12.33
N GLN A 273 -25.77 5.93 13.29
CA GLN A 273 -26.60 7.00 13.85
C GLN A 273 -26.03 8.36 13.45
N GLY A 274 -26.89 9.33 13.13
CA GLY A 274 -26.43 10.65 12.68
C GLY A 274 -25.90 11.54 13.80
N ALA A 275 -26.31 11.32 15.07
CA ALA A 275 -25.84 12.07 16.23
C ALA A 275 -25.55 11.15 17.44
N GLU A 276 -24.80 11.66 18.43
CA GLU A 276 -24.56 10.93 19.68
C GLU A 276 -25.82 10.82 20.54
N GLU A 277 -26.65 11.86 20.53
CA GLU A 277 -27.94 11.91 21.20
C GLU A 277 -29.04 11.85 20.14
N MET A 278 -29.71 10.69 20.03
CA MET A 278 -30.77 10.47 19.05
C MET A 278 -32.15 10.83 19.62
N THR A 279 -32.99 11.46 18.80
CA THR A 279 -34.33 11.94 19.18
C THR A 279 -35.43 11.14 18.47
N LEU A 280 -36.37 10.57 19.25
CA LEU A 280 -37.57 9.89 18.74
C LEU A 280 -38.83 10.69 19.09
N TYR A 281 -39.54 11.14 18.06
CA TYR A 281 -40.83 11.82 18.16
C TYR A 281 -41.98 10.85 17.95
N SER A 282 -43.21 11.29 18.26
CA SER A 282 -44.40 10.44 18.23
C SER A 282 -44.72 9.84 16.85
N ASN A 283 -44.24 10.46 15.78
CA ASN A 283 -44.46 10.01 14.40
C ASN A 283 -43.20 9.36 13.79
N GLY A 284 -42.08 9.35 14.51
CA GLY A 284 -40.83 8.77 14.03
C GLY A 284 -40.77 7.26 14.20
N ALA A 285 -39.66 6.69 13.76
CA ALA A 285 -39.31 5.31 14.00
C ALA A 285 -37.80 5.22 14.26
N PHE A 286 -37.40 4.26 15.09
CA PHE A 286 -36.02 3.83 15.29
C PHE A 286 -35.91 2.33 14.98
N PRO A 287 -34.70 1.83 14.67
CA PRO A 287 -34.46 0.39 14.60
C PRO A 287 -34.70 -0.28 15.96
N PRO A 288 -34.84 -1.61 16.05
CA PRO A 288 -34.95 -2.33 17.32
C PRO A 288 -33.82 -2.02 18.30
N GLU A 289 -34.06 -2.08 19.62
CA GLU A 289 -33.06 -1.73 20.66
C GLU A 289 -31.75 -2.54 20.52
N GLU A 290 -31.84 -3.80 20.11
CA GLU A 290 -30.69 -4.67 19.86
C GLU A 290 -29.83 -4.21 18.67
N VAL A 291 -30.45 -3.61 17.65
CA VAL A 291 -29.74 -3.00 16.52
C VAL A 291 -29.15 -1.66 16.93
N GLN A 292 -29.88 -0.85 17.69
CA GLN A 292 -29.39 0.44 18.21
C GLN A 292 -28.12 0.27 19.07
N ALA A 293 -28.00 -0.85 19.81
CA ALA A 293 -26.84 -1.13 20.65
C ALA A 293 -25.51 -1.27 19.86
N GLU A 294 -25.60 -1.60 18.56
CA GLU A 294 -24.45 -1.69 17.63
C GLU A 294 -24.18 -0.35 16.91
N GLY A 295 -24.94 0.70 17.24
CA GLY A 295 -24.90 2.00 16.59
C GLY A 295 -23.56 2.71 16.75
N ILE A 296 -22.98 3.14 15.62
CA ILE A 296 -21.81 4.00 15.59
C ILE A 296 -22.17 5.37 15.00
N LEU A 297 -21.53 6.42 15.53
CA LEU A 297 -21.73 7.78 15.02
C LEU A 297 -21.21 7.88 13.59
N MET A 298 -22.09 8.25 12.66
CA MET A 298 -21.69 8.50 11.28
C MET A 298 -20.93 9.83 11.19
N GLY A 299 -19.78 9.80 10.51
CA GLY A 299 -19.10 11.01 10.05
C GLY A 299 -19.59 11.41 8.66
N VAL A 300 -19.56 12.70 8.35
CA VAL A 300 -19.71 13.15 6.95
C VAL A 300 -18.54 12.58 6.13
N GLY A 301 -18.86 11.91 5.02
CA GLY A 301 -17.91 11.24 4.16
C GLY A 301 -18.09 9.72 4.12
N LEU A 302 -17.00 9.02 3.80
CA LEU A 302 -17.01 7.56 3.64
C LEU A 302 -17.33 6.86 4.96
N LEU A 303 -18.27 5.92 4.90
CA LEU A 303 -18.65 5.06 6.00
C LEU A 303 -17.85 3.75 5.94
N PRO A 304 -17.47 3.17 7.10
CA PRO A 304 -16.67 1.96 7.17
C PRO A 304 -17.53 0.70 6.94
N ILE A 305 -18.22 0.64 5.80
CA ILE A 305 -19.07 -0.48 5.42
C ILE A 305 -18.30 -1.32 4.40
N ALA A 306 -17.77 -2.45 4.86
CA ALA A 306 -17.06 -3.39 4.02
C ALA A 306 -17.43 -4.82 4.42
N LEU A 307 -17.77 -5.64 3.43
CA LEU A 307 -17.92 -7.08 3.55
C LEU A 307 -17.14 -7.71 2.41
N CYS A 308 -16.22 -8.62 2.74
CA CYS A 308 -15.37 -9.25 1.74
C CYS A 308 -16.06 -10.42 1.07
N ALA A 309 -15.85 -10.58 -0.23
CA ALA A 309 -16.17 -11.82 -0.92
C ALA A 309 -15.35 -12.96 -0.29
N GLU A 310 -16.03 -14.05 0.07
CA GLU A 310 -15.41 -15.32 0.51
C GLU A 310 -14.77 -16.08 -0.65
#